data_AF-A0A4Q3DT71-F1
#
_entry.id   AF-A0A4Q3DT71-F1
#
_cell.length_a   1.000
_cell.length_b   1.000
_cell.length_c   1.000
_cell.angle_alpha   90.00
_cell.angle_beta   90.00
_cell.angle_gamma   90.00
#
_symmetry.space_group_name_H-M   'P 1'
#
loop_
_entity.id
_entity.type
_entity.pdbx_description
1 polymer ?
#
loop_
_entity_poly.entity_id
_entity_poly.type
_entity_poly.pdbx_seq_one_letter_code
_entity_poly.pdbx_strand_id
1 'polypeptide(L)'
;MLTNAKRWFCVAIFGLAAFATSSAMAEDLPEGHPRLVDHGGAFSPRAFQIDIGAEQTAKTYYADVLSAQTGLATPATILTITVADLLAYLGYADITAVDLHAQSSTDLMARGTGDEILAIRFFAPKITSVSEKPVAIPDGGFGWRKVVRLISRPGSPARTNGIEAGYILQNIFSKSATDDPFDGDHVSVFNQAMLTRLPGSGPYSPAKRAAYFITFEPFVVIDPATKLPVKVDGAYQGDGRLSFKLGATFDEFDRDPETNLGASDYFVPDACENCHGGRTAIKINFLDTDHWFDRVFPNYGLAAPKFSEEDFTGMASSPFGLLYDGGTDLTTPQFKAAFDVIRKFNTGAVAQNTDAGSQPFQKLAAERWLQLHQPTASAEAHVPPIDRGFGTGTWSAATAGDKELVYYLNRYCYRCHSSVRYNVFDRDAVLGRAGGIPFRVLDINDAAFWMPQDRIFPGLGTKQGEPESSGSLLEFLTLLDAMQ
;
A
#
# COMPACT_ATOMS: atom_id res chain seq x y z
N MET A 1 -17.14 -59.24 48.82
CA MET A 1 -18.30 -59.75 48.05
C MET A 1 -18.48 -58.84 46.86
N LEU A 2 -18.26 -59.40 45.66
CA LEU A 2 -18.33 -58.76 44.35
C LEU A 2 -19.77 -58.69 43.85
N THR A 3 -20.15 -57.57 43.22
CA THR A 3 -21.01 -57.48 42.02
C THR A 3 -20.83 -56.07 41.43
N ASN A 4 -21.11 -55.74 40.17
CA ASN A 4 -20.93 -56.35 38.84
C ASN A 4 -21.51 -55.31 37.85
N ALA A 5 -20.78 -54.84 36.83
CA ALA A 5 -21.32 -54.34 35.55
C ALA A 5 -20.16 -53.96 34.59
N LYS A 6 -19.73 -54.89 33.72
CA LYS A 6 -19.97 -54.92 32.25
C LYS A 6 -19.48 -53.66 31.50
N ARG A 7 -18.24 -53.69 30.96
CA ARG A 7 -17.87 -54.07 29.57
C ARG A 7 -18.52 -53.19 28.51
N TRP A 8 -17.72 -52.40 27.78
CA TRP A 8 -17.62 -52.42 26.30
C TRP A 8 -16.20 -52.00 25.89
N PHE A 9 -15.63 -52.78 24.98
CA PHE A 9 -14.29 -52.68 24.41
C PHE A 9 -14.46 -52.10 23.00
N CYS A 10 -13.76 -51.04 22.64
CA CYS A 10 -13.57 -50.63 21.25
C CYS A 10 -12.12 -50.24 21.05
N VAL A 11 -11.45 -51.05 20.25
CA VAL A 11 -10.08 -50.88 19.75
C VAL A 11 -10.11 -49.73 18.74
N ALA A 12 -9.45 -48.61 19.06
CA ALA A 12 -9.20 -47.56 18.09
C ALA A 12 -7.84 -47.85 17.41
N ILE A 13 -7.93 -48.20 16.12
CA ILE A 13 -6.81 -48.33 15.21
C ILE A 13 -6.26 -46.93 14.95
N PHE A 14 -5.01 -46.67 15.36
CA PHE A 14 -4.27 -45.49 14.93
C PHE A 14 -3.87 -45.68 13.47
N GLY A 15 -4.67 -45.13 12.55
CA GLY A 15 -4.26 -44.89 11.18
C GLY A 15 -3.37 -43.66 11.12
N LEU A 16 -2.07 -43.83 10.83
CA LEU A 16 -1.23 -42.76 10.32
C LEU A 16 -1.82 -42.30 8.98
N ALA A 17 -2.56 -41.20 9.00
CA ALA A 17 -2.80 -40.43 7.79
C ALA A 17 -1.52 -39.66 7.50
N ALA A 18 -0.76 -40.10 6.50
CA ALA A 18 0.28 -39.30 5.90
C ALA A 18 -0.39 -38.05 5.32
N PHE A 19 -0.19 -36.90 5.98
CA PHE A 19 -0.43 -35.61 5.36
C PHE A 19 0.56 -35.47 4.21
N ALA A 20 0.10 -35.80 3.00
CA ALA A 20 0.77 -35.35 1.80
C ALA A 20 0.59 -33.83 1.74
N THR A 21 1.59 -33.10 2.22
CA THR A 21 1.75 -31.69 1.90
C THR A 21 1.95 -31.61 0.38
N SER A 22 0.87 -31.39 -0.36
CA SER A 22 0.99 -30.93 -1.74
C SER A 22 1.49 -29.48 -1.70
N SER A 23 2.79 -29.33 -1.48
CA SER A 23 3.50 -28.17 -2.01
C SER A 23 3.27 -28.23 -3.52
N ALA A 24 2.35 -27.43 -4.04
CA ALA A 24 2.35 -27.10 -5.46
C ALA A 24 3.75 -26.53 -5.71
N MET A 25 4.64 -27.35 -6.25
CA MET A 25 5.97 -26.88 -6.63
C MET A 25 5.70 -25.91 -7.76
N ALA A 26 5.92 -24.63 -7.50
CA ALA A 26 6.13 -23.67 -8.57
C ALA A 26 7.12 -24.34 -9.53
N GLU A 27 6.71 -24.54 -10.78
CA GLU A 27 7.57 -25.13 -11.81
C GLU A 27 8.88 -24.33 -11.80
N ASP A 28 10.00 -25.02 -11.55
CA ASP A 28 11.32 -24.41 -11.69
C ASP A 28 11.44 -23.84 -13.11
N LEU A 29 12.13 -22.70 -13.26
CA LEU A 29 12.37 -22.11 -14.56
C LEU A 29 12.96 -23.18 -15.51
N PRO A 30 12.49 -23.29 -16.76
CA PRO A 30 12.95 -24.32 -17.69
C PRO A 30 14.48 -24.31 -17.85
N GLU A 31 15.07 -25.49 -18.06
CA GLU A 31 16.50 -25.61 -18.35
C GLU A 31 16.88 -24.78 -19.59
N GLY A 32 17.86 -23.89 -19.45
CA GLY A 32 18.27 -22.94 -20.51
C GLY A 32 17.51 -21.62 -20.54
N HIS A 33 16.62 -21.36 -19.56
CA HIS A 33 16.00 -20.04 -19.41
C HIS A 33 17.09 -18.97 -19.22
N PRO A 34 17.06 -17.84 -19.96
CA PRO A 34 18.11 -16.80 -19.87
C PRO A 34 18.41 -16.32 -18.44
N ARG A 35 17.39 -16.31 -17.55
CA ARG A 35 17.55 -15.98 -16.11
C ARG A 35 18.41 -16.96 -15.31
N LEU A 36 18.57 -18.22 -15.73
CA LEU A 36 19.45 -19.18 -15.05
C LEU A 36 20.95 -18.89 -15.29
N VAL A 37 21.27 -18.05 -16.27
CA VAL A 37 22.64 -17.84 -16.76
C VAL A 37 23.12 -16.39 -16.63
N ASP A 38 22.20 -15.42 -16.54
CA ASP A 38 22.51 -14.00 -16.43
C ASP A 38 21.67 -13.32 -15.34
N HIS A 39 22.10 -13.44 -14.08
CA HIS A 39 21.51 -12.69 -12.98
C HIS A 39 21.81 -11.19 -13.16
N GLY A 40 20.79 -10.37 -13.38
CA GLY A 40 20.95 -8.92 -13.64
C GLY A 40 21.21 -8.53 -15.09
N GLY A 41 21.21 -9.49 -16.02
CA GLY A 41 21.24 -9.20 -17.46
C GLY A 41 19.86 -8.95 -18.03
N ALA A 42 19.64 -7.73 -18.51
CA ALA A 42 18.45 -7.29 -19.25
C ALA A 42 17.16 -7.07 -18.44
N PHE A 43 17.19 -6.24 -17.39
CA PHE A 43 15.96 -5.56 -16.98
C PHE A 43 16.17 -4.10 -16.60
N SER A 44 16.15 -3.19 -17.58
CA SER A 44 16.14 -1.76 -17.32
C SER A 44 14.81 -1.14 -17.79
N PRO A 45 13.84 -0.89 -16.90
CA PRO A 45 12.52 -0.45 -17.30
C PRO A 45 12.49 1.02 -17.74
N ARG A 46 11.62 1.38 -18.70
CA ARG A 46 11.42 2.75 -19.20
C ARG A 46 9.96 3.21 -19.34
N ALA A 47 8.95 2.33 -19.34
CA ALA A 47 7.62 2.71 -19.85
C ALA A 47 6.46 2.70 -18.83
N PHE A 48 6.58 2.02 -17.68
CA PHE A 48 5.63 2.18 -16.56
C PHE A 48 6.22 2.92 -15.35
N GLN A 49 7.45 3.42 -15.45
CA GLN A 49 8.08 4.01 -14.30
C GLN A 49 7.37 5.27 -13.84
N ILE A 50 7.07 5.32 -12.54
CA ILE A 50 6.95 6.56 -11.81
C ILE A 50 8.17 7.39 -12.19
N ASP A 51 7.93 8.56 -12.79
CA ASP A 51 9.00 9.51 -13.06
C ASP A 51 9.73 9.79 -11.74
N ILE A 52 10.96 9.31 -11.64
CA ILE A 52 11.77 9.45 -10.42
C ILE A 52 12.01 10.92 -10.10
N GLY A 53 11.89 11.83 -11.08
CA GLY A 53 12.15 13.24 -10.92
C GLY A 53 13.63 13.54 -10.64
N ALA A 54 13.90 14.75 -10.16
CA ALA A 54 15.24 15.19 -9.83
C ALA A 54 15.24 16.09 -8.59
N GLU A 55 16.33 16.06 -7.83
CA GLU A 55 16.49 16.87 -6.61
C GLU A 55 16.31 18.38 -6.88
N GLN A 56 16.83 18.88 -7.99
CA GLN A 56 16.68 20.29 -8.34
C GLN A 56 15.22 20.66 -8.61
N THR A 57 14.43 19.75 -9.21
CA THR A 57 13.00 19.95 -9.40
C THR A 57 12.27 19.98 -8.06
N ALA A 58 12.65 19.12 -7.10
CA ALA A 58 12.10 19.12 -5.75
C ALA A 58 12.37 20.43 -5.01
N LYS A 59 13.61 20.93 -5.04
CA LYS A 59 13.99 22.21 -4.44
C LYS A 59 13.19 23.36 -5.04
N THR A 60 13.08 23.39 -6.36
CA THR A 60 12.30 24.41 -7.09
C THR A 60 10.82 24.34 -6.73
N TYR A 61 10.25 23.14 -6.67
CA TYR A 61 8.86 22.94 -6.25
C TYR A 61 8.63 23.46 -4.81
N TYR A 62 9.52 23.13 -3.87
CA TYR A 62 9.37 23.64 -2.51
C TYR A 62 9.46 25.17 -2.42
N ALA A 63 10.46 25.76 -3.08
CA ALA A 63 10.67 27.21 -3.11
C ALA A 63 9.53 27.95 -3.82
N ASP A 64 9.16 27.54 -5.02
CA ASP A 64 8.34 28.35 -5.91
C ASP A 64 6.86 27.97 -5.89
N VAL A 65 6.54 26.75 -5.46
CA VAL A 65 5.15 26.24 -5.45
C VAL A 65 4.65 26.08 -4.02
N LEU A 66 5.29 25.23 -3.21
CA LEU A 66 4.81 24.95 -1.85
C LEU A 66 4.84 26.23 -1.01
N SER A 67 6.00 26.89 -0.90
CA SER A 67 6.15 28.08 -0.07
C SER A 67 5.19 29.21 -0.51
N ALA A 68 5.13 29.50 -1.81
CA ALA A 68 4.33 30.59 -2.36
C ALA A 68 2.81 30.36 -2.24
N GLN A 69 2.34 29.12 -2.45
CA GLN A 69 0.90 28.83 -2.50
C GLN A 69 0.31 28.43 -1.14
N THR A 70 1.15 28.04 -0.18
CA THR A 70 0.69 27.62 1.17
C THR A 70 1.10 28.62 2.25
N GLY A 71 2.18 29.39 2.07
CA GLY A 71 2.74 30.22 3.13
C GLY A 71 3.25 29.42 4.33
N LEU A 72 3.57 28.12 4.15
CA LEU A 72 4.20 27.28 5.19
C LEU A 72 5.53 27.87 5.66
N ALA A 73 6.34 28.34 4.72
CA ALA A 73 7.58 29.07 4.97
C ALA A 73 7.83 30.04 3.82
N THR A 74 8.91 30.81 3.90
CA THR A 74 9.36 31.66 2.78
C THR A 74 10.21 30.84 1.79
N PRO A 75 10.39 31.28 0.54
CA PRO A 75 11.32 30.62 -0.39
C PRO A 75 12.74 30.47 0.18
N ALA A 76 13.18 31.43 1.01
CA ALA A 76 14.51 31.40 1.64
C ALA A 76 14.63 30.39 2.79
N THR A 77 13.52 29.99 3.42
CA THR A 77 13.52 29.14 4.63
C THR A 77 12.85 27.78 4.42
N ILE A 78 12.13 27.58 3.32
CA ILE A 78 11.38 26.34 3.08
C ILE A 78 12.27 25.10 3.04
N LEU A 79 13.50 25.20 2.52
CA LEU A 79 14.39 24.04 2.38
C LEU A 79 15.01 23.57 3.71
N THR A 80 14.80 24.31 4.79
CA THR A 80 15.32 23.98 6.12
C THR A 80 14.22 23.67 7.14
N ILE A 81 12.97 23.57 6.70
CA ILE A 81 11.87 23.23 7.62
C ILE A 81 12.02 21.81 8.15
N THR A 82 11.34 21.59 9.26
CA THR A 82 11.21 20.32 9.97
C THR A 82 9.73 19.93 10.03
N VAL A 83 9.43 18.71 10.49
CA VAL A 83 8.03 18.35 10.74
C VAL A 83 7.42 19.21 11.85
N ALA A 84 8.23 19.72 12.79
CA ALA A 84 7.77 20.64 13.83
C ALA A 84 7.23 21.95 13.24
N ASP A 85 7.88 22.49 12.21
CA ASP A 85 7.40 23.69 11.51
C ASP A 85 6.05 23.43 10.81
N LEU A 86 5.90 22.26 10.18
CA LEU A 86 4.64 21.82 9.58
C LEU A 86 3.52 21.70 10.63
N LEU A 87 3.82 21.09 11.78
CA LEU A 87 2.86 20.93 12.88
C LEU A 87 2.45 22.30 13.45
N ALA A 88 3.41 23.19 13.71
CA ALA A 88 3.13 24.55 14.17
C ALA A 88 2.28 25.34 13.15
N TYR A 89 2.58 25.22 11.86
CA TYR A 89 1.80 25.81 10.78
C TYR A 89 0.34 25.33 10.77
N LEU A 90 0.09 24.05 11.02
CA LEU A 90 -1.25 23.47 11.14
C LEU A 90 -1.96 23.83 12.46
N GLY A 91 -1.23 24.28 13.48
CA GLY A 91 -1.74 24.66 14.80
C GLY A 91 -1.42 23.68 15.93
N TYR A 92 -0.52 22.71 15.71
CA TYR A 92 -0.16 21.63 16.63
C TYR A 92 1.27 21.76 17.17
N ALA A 93 1.66 22.96 17.61
CA ALA A 93 3.00 23.19 18.16
C ALA A 93 3.30 22.36 19.42
N ASP A 94 2.28 21.77 20.04
CA ASP A 94 2.37 20.86 21.18
C ASP A 94 2.66 19.39 20.80
N ILE A 95 2.65 19.07 19.51
CA ILE A 95 3.01 17.74 18.98
C ILE A 95 4.42 17.83 18.37
N THR A 96 5.28 16.90 18.75
CA THR A 96 6.66 16.81 18.24
C THR A 96 6.81 15.70 17.20
N ALA A 97 7.94 15.68 16.47
CA ALA A 97 8.33 14.57 15.60
C ALA A 97 8.35 13.22 16.36
N VAL A 98 8.88 13.26 17.58
CA VAL A 98 8.95 12.10 18.48
C VAL A 98 7.56 11.64 18.89
N ASP A 99 6.63 12.55 19.19
CA ASP A 99 5.24 12.17 19.50
C ASP A 99 4.58 11.47 18.31
N LEU A 100 4.74 12.03 17.10
CA LEU A 100 4.22 11.41 15.87
C LEU A 100 4.78 10.00 15.67
N HIS A 101 6.05 9.78 15.99
CA HIS A 101 6.67 8.46 15.87
C HIS A 101 6.20 7.50 16.96
N ALA A 102 6.44 7.85 18.23
CA ALA A 102 6.41 6.94 19.36
C ALA A 102 5.00 6.70 19.95
N GLN A 103 4.08 7.67 19.85
CA GLN A 103 2.78 7.50 20.52
C GLN A 103 1.88 6.51 19.81
N SER A 104 0.98 5.88 20.58
CA SER A 104 -0.09 5.11 19.97
C SER A 104 -1.03 6.01 19.17
N SER A 105 -1.79 5.43 18.25
CA SER A 105 -2.83 6.16 17.52
C SER A 105 -3.87 6.75 18.47
N THR A 106 -4.24 6.02 19.52
CA THR A 106 -5.20 6.46 20.54
C THR A 106 -4.69 7.70 21.28
N ASP A 107 -3.43 7.71 21.71
CA ASP A 107 -2.85 8.84 22.45
C ASP A 107 -2.76 10.09 21.57
N LEU A 108 -2.38 9.93 20.29
CA LEU A 108 -2.37 11.05 19.35
C LEU A 108 -3.77 11.61 19.10
N MET A 109 -4.78 10.75 18.88
CA MET A 109 -6.16 11.20 18.68
C MET A 109 -6.72 11.91 19.92
N ALA A 110 -6.33 11.48 21.13
CA ALA A 110 -6.72 12.12 22.38
C ALA A 110 -6.16 13.54 22.59
N ARG A 111 -5.15 13.96 21.81
CA ARG A 111 -4.64 15.34 21.80
C ARG A 111 -5.52 16.32 21.00
N GLY A 112 -6.46 15.81 20.21
CA GLY A 112 -7.43 16.59 19.45
C GLY A 112 -8.82 16.51 20.05
N THR A 113 -9.75 17.29 19.49
CA THR A 113 -11.18 17.20 19.82
C THR A 113 -11.96 16.54 18.68
N GLY A 114 -12.77 15.53 19.01
CA GLY A 114 -13.54 14.79 18.01
C GLY A 114 -12.65 14.15 16.94
N ASP A 115 -12.88 14.49 15.67
CA ASP A 115 -12.14 13.95 14.51
C ASP A 115 -11.03 14.89 14.02
N GLU A 116 -10.66 15.88 14.83
CA GLU A 116 -9.60 16.84 14.53
C GLU A 116 -8.26 16.14 14.20
N ILE A 117 -7.92 15.13 14.99
CA ILE A 117 -6.77 14.24 14.76
C ILE A 117 -7.32 12.84 14.49
N LEU A 118 -6.90 12.24 13.39
CA LEU A 118 -7.05 10.80 13.16
C LEU A 118 -5.67 10.17 13.05
N ALA A 119 -5.47 9.02 13.69
CA ALA A 119 -4.24 8.26 13.55
C ALA A 119 -4.57 6.77 13.42
N ILE A 120 -3.83 6.07 12.57
CA ILE A 120 -3.99 4.62 12.40
C ILE A 120 -2.70 3.96 11.97
N ARG A 121 -2.44 2.76 12.50
CA ARG A 121 -1.32 1.88 12.22
C ARG A 121 -1.81 0.60 11.54
N PHE A 122 -1.15 0.20 10.45
CA PHE A 122 -1.58 -0.95 9.66
C PHE A 122 -0.44 -1.56 8.85
N PHE A 123 -0.61 -2.84 8.49
CA PHE A 123 0.24 -3.57 7.56
C PHE A 123 0.05 -3.05 6.13
N ALA A 124 1.15 -2.80 5.44
CA ALA A 124 1.17 -2.14 4.13
C ALA A 124 1.88 -3.02 3.09
N PRO A 125 1.19 -4.00 2.49
CA PRO A 125 1.82 -4.95 1.56
C PRO A 125 2.46 -4.27 0.34
N LYS A 126 1.98 -3.07 -0.03
CA LYS A 126 2.47 -2.29 -1.18
C LYS A 126 3.90 -1.77 -1.01
N ILE A 127 4.44 -1.68 0.20
CA ILE A 127 5.84 -1.26 0.42
C ILE A 127 6.76 -2.44 0.73
N THR A 128 6.21 -3.64 0.88
CA THR A 128 6.97 -4.87 1.09
C THR A 128 7.46 -5.40 -0.25
N SER A 129 8.68 -5.91 -0.29
CA SER A 129 9.14 -6.71 -1.44
C SER A 129 8.34 -8.00 -1.45
N VAL A 130 7.74 -8.36 -2.57
CA VAL A 130 6.95 -9.59 -2.61
C VAL A 130 7.64 -10.56 -3.55
N SER A 131 8.14 -11.65 -2.99
CA SER A 131 8.77 -12.71 -3.77
C SER A 131 7.75 -13.47 -4.62
N GLU A 132 8.25 -14.15 -5.65
CA GLU A 132 7.45 -15.05 -6.49
C GLU A 132 6.80 -16.18 -5.70
N LYS A 133 7.47 -16.63 -4.64
CA LYS A 133 6.99 -17.66 -3.71
C LYS A 133 6.61 -16.99 -2.39
N PRO A 134 5.53 -17.39 -1.72
CA PRO A 134 5.26 -16.93 -0.37
C PRO A 134 6.44 -17.25 0.54
N VAL A 135 7.01 -16.25 1.21
CA VAL A 135 8.13 -16.41 2.13
C VAL A 135 7.72 -16.03 3.55
N ALA A 136 8.34 -16.69 4.53
CA ALA A 136 8.10 -16.40 5.94
C ALA A 136 8.60 -15.01 6.35
N ILE A 137 9.63 -14.48 5.68
CA ILE A 137 10.17 -13.13 5.87
C ILE A 137 10.54 -12.58 4.50
N PRO A 138 9.89 -11.49 4.02
CA PRO A 138 10.27 -10.84 2.78
C PRO A 138 11.60 -10.12 2.87
N ASP A 139 12.29 -9.97 1.74
CA ASP A 139 13.49 -9.14 1.66
C ASP A 139 13.14 -7.68 1.98
N GLY A 140 13.85 -7.11 2.96
CA GLY A 140 13.53 -5.80 3.53
C GLY A 140 12.50 -5.82 4.66
N GLY A 141 11.95 -6.99 5.00
CA GLY A 141 11.03 -7.19 6.11
C GLY A 141 9.57 -6.86 5.78
N PHE A 142 8.69 -6.97 6.78
CA PHE A 142 7.27 -6.64 6.65
C PHE A 142 7.06 -5.13 6.74
N GLY A 143 6.31 -4.59 5.79
CA GLY A 143 6.06 -3.17 5.67
C GLY A 143 4.85 -2.74 6.48
N TRP A 144 5.01 -1.71 7.29
CA TRP A 144 3.98 -1.13 8.14
C TRP A 144 3.88 0.36 7.90
N ARG A 145 2.70 0.90 8.16
CA ARG A 145 2.43 2.32 8.01
C ARG A 145 1.72 2.88 9.22
N LYS A 146 2.08 4.10 9.59
CA LYS A 146 1.29 4.96 10.46
C LYS A 146 0.86 6.19 9.68
N VAL A 147 -0.45 6.40 9.58
CA VAL A 147 -1.01 7.61 8.94
C VAL A 147 -1.66 8.47 10.02
N VAL A 148 -1.34 9.76 10.02
CA VAL A 148 -1.94 10.78 10.87
C VAL A 148 -2.57 11.86 10.00
N ARG A 149 -3.86 12.15 10.20
CA ARG A 149 -4.51 13.34 9.66
C ARG A 149 -4.67 14.37 10.76
N LEU A 150 -4.33 15.61 10.44
CA LEU A 150 -4.44 16.78 11.29
C LEU A 150 -5.28 17.84 10.58
N ILE A 151 -6.46 18.16 11.08
CA ILE A 151 -7.27 19.27 10.57
C ILE A 151 -6.65 20.59 11.04
N SER A 152 -6.40 21.52 10.13
CA SER A 152 -5.83 22.83 10.48
C SER A 152 -6.70 23.55 11.50
N ARG A 153 -6.15 23.84 12.68
CA ARG A 153 -6.92 24.46 13.77
C ARG A 153 -7.42 25.85 13.36
N PRO A 154 -8.61 26.28 13.83
CA PRO A 154 -9.06 27.66 13.65
C PRO A 154 -8.00 28.66 14.12
N GLY A 155 -7.71 29.68 13.30
CA GLY A 155 -6.69 30.68 13.59
C GLY A 155 -5.24 30.26 13.34
N SER A 156 -4.97 29.01 12.92
CA SER A 156 -3.62 28.62 12.51
C SER A 156 -3.21 29.30 11.20
N PRO A 157 -1.89 29.44 10.94
CA PRO A 157 -1.39 29.91 9.65
C PRO A 157 -1.95 29.10 8.48
N ALA A 158 -2.01 27.77 8.61
CA ALA A 158 -2.56 26.88 7.59
C ALA A 158 -4.01 27.20 7.24
N ARG A 159 -4.87 27.35 8.27
CA ARG A 159 -6.29 27.66 8.06
C ARG A 159 -6.47 29.01 7.36
N THR A 160 -5.66 30.00 7.74
CA THR A 160 -5.66 31.34 7.14
C THR A 160 -5.26 31.30 5.66
N ASN A 161 -4.31 30.42 5.31
CA ASN A 161 -3.83 30.25 3.94
C ASN A 161 -4.69 29.28 3.09
N GLY A 162 -5.81 28.82 3.65
CA GLY A 162 -6.77 27.97 2.94
C GLY A 162 -6.36 26.50 2.84
N ILE A 163 -5.55 26.02 3.79
CA ILE A 163 -5.25 24.61 3.98
C ILE A 163 -6.27 24.01 4.97
N GLU A 164 -6.89 22.91 4.59
CA GLU A 164 -7.83 22.14 5.43
C GLU A 164 -7.08 21.22 6.37
N ALA A 165 -6.19 20.38 5.83
CA ALA A 165 -5.59 19.31 6.62
C ALA A 165 -4.20 18.93 6.13
N GLY A 166 -3.37 18.45 7.06
CA GLY A 166 -2.14 17.73 6.80
C GLY A 166 -2.33 16.22 7.01
N TYR A 167 -1.82 15.41 6.11
CA TYR A 167 -1.75 13.96 6.21
C TYR A 167 -0.29 13.56 6.29
N ILE A 168 0.14 12.88 7.34
CA ILE A 168 1.52 12.46 7.57
C ILE A 168 1.55 10.94 7.59
N LEU A 169 2.32 10.34 6.68
CA LEU A 169 2.50 8.91 6.53
C LEU A 169 3.95 8.54 6.88
N GLN A 170 4.09 7.59 7.80
CA GLN A 170 5.38 7.00 8.19
C GLN A 170 5.43 5.57 7.64
N ASN A 171 6.54 5.19 7.00
CA ASN A 171 6.80 3.82 6.58
C ASN A 171 7.81 3.17 7.53
N ILE A 172 7.45 2.05 8.13
CA ILE A 172 8.22 1.31 9.13
C ILE A 172 8.34 -0.13 8.67
N PHE A 173 9.45 -0.79 8.98
CA PHE A 173 9.71 -2.16 8.54
C PHE A 173 10.10 -3.02 9.74
N SER A 174 9.47 -4.19 9.90
CA SER A 174 9.85 -5.20 10.88
C SER A 174 10.57 -6.37 10.22
N LYS A 175 11.60 -6.92 10.85
CA LYS A 175 12.39 -8.03 10.27
C LYS A 175 11.67 -9.38 10.38
N SER A 176 10.73 -9.50 11.31
CA SER A 176 9.87 -10.67 11.46
C SER A 176 8.39 -10.25 11.58
N ALA A 177 7.49 -11.19 11.30
CA ALA A 177 6.06 -11.04 11.56
C ALA A 177 5.72 -11.12 13.07
N THR A 178 6.65 -11.60 13.89
CA THR A 178 6.51 -11.69 15.36
C THR A 178 7.07 -10.49 16.10
N ASP A 179 7.85 -9.64 15.43
CA ASP A 179 8.44 -8.44 16.01
C ASP A 179 7.39 -7.33 15.99
N ASP A 180 7.25 -6.58 17.07
CA ASP A 180 6.30 -5.47 17.11
C ASP A 180 6.82 -4.32 16.23
N PRO A 181 6.17 -4.04 15.08
CA PRO A 181 6.64 -3.03 14.14
C PRO A 181 6.60 -1.59 14.68
N PHE A 182 5.97 -1.37 15.83
CA PHE A 182 5.90 -0.07 16.49
C PHE A 182 6.49 -0.12 17.90
N ASP A 183 7.35 -1.11 18.18
CA ASP A 183 8.18 -1.06 19.37
C ASP A 183 9.21 0.06 19.30
N GLY A 184 9.91 0.25 20.41
CA GLY A 184 10.90 1.28 20.60
C GLY A 184 12.08 1.25 19.60
N ASP A 185 12.25 0.18 18.83
CA ASP A 185 13.47 -0.11 18.08
C ASP A 185 13.25 -0.07 16.57
N HIS A 186 12.00 -0.15 16.11
CA HIS A 186 11.61 0.08 14.72
C HIS A 186 11.29 1.55 14.45
N VAL A 187 11.94 2.11 13.43
CA VAL A 187 11.83 3.53 13.10
C VAL A 187 11.25 3.78 11.73
N SER A 188 10.59 4.93 11.59
CA SER A 188 10.16 5.40 10.28
C SER A 188 11.38 5.63 9.40
N VAL A 189 11.46 4.94 8.26
CA VAL A 189 12.59 5.09 7.33
C VAL A 189 12.34 6.24 6.35
N PHE A 190 11.10 6.37 5.88
CA PHE A 190 10.70 7.41 4.94
C PHE A 190 9.34 7.99 5.33
N ASN A 191 9.30 9.31 5.45
CA ASN A 191 8.11 10.04 5.88
C ASN A 191 7.59 10.91 4.75
N GLN A 192 6.29 10.83 4.49
CA GLN A 192 5.61 11.61 3.47
C GLN A 192 4.52 12.44 4.15
N ALA A 193 4.31 13.66 3.68
CA ALA A 193 3.18 14.46 4.07
C ALA A 193 2.44 15.05 2.86
N MET A 194 1.14 15.24 3.01
CA MET A 194 0.30 15.93 2.05
C MET A 194 -0.51 17.02 2.75
N LEU A 195 -0.45 18.24 2.24
CA LEU A 195 -1.37 19.31 2.63
C LEU A 195 -2.52 19.37 1.64
N THR A 196 -3.75 19.50 2.11
CA THR A 196 -4.95 19.61 1.27
C THR A 196 -5.64 20.95 1.50
N ARG A 197 -6.23 21.53 0.46
CA ARG A 197 -6.94 22.79 0.56
C ARG A 197 -8.34 22.63 1.16
N LEU A 198 -8.90 23.76 1.64
CA LEU A 198 -10.30 23.86 2.04
C LEU A 198 -11.23 23.39 0.91
N PRO A 199 -12.26 22.57 1.21
CA PRO A 199 -13.30 22.24 0.26
C PRO A 199 -13.96 23.51 -0.32
N GLY A 200 -14.29 23.49 -1.61
CA GLY A 200 -14.86 24.62 -2.32
C GLY A 200 -13.85 25.71 -2.68
N SER A 201 -12.55 25.52 -2.38
CA SER A 201 -11.52 26.50 -2.73
C SER A 201 -11.10 26.46 -4.20
N GLY A 202 -11.70 25.61 -5.03
CA GLY A 202 -11.49 25.58 -6.48
C GLY A 202 -11.91 26.88 -7.22
N PRO A 203 -11.72 26.95 -8.55
CA PRO A 203 -11.14 25.90 -9.39
C PRO A 203 -9.63 25.75 -9.16
N TYR A 204 -9.14 24.52 -9.27
CA TYR A 204 -7.72 24.20 -9.12
C TYR A 204 -6.96 24.35 -10.43
N SER A 205 -5.69 24.75 -10.33
CA SER A 205 -4.77 24.97 -11.45
C SER A 205 -3.34 24.70 -10.99
N PRO A 206 -2.33 24.67 -11.88
CA PRO A 206 -0.94 24.57 -11.45
C PRO A 206 -0.50 25.69 -10.48
N ALA A 207 -1.13 26.87 -10.58
CA ALA A 207 -0.91 28.03 -9.70
C ALA A 207 -1.73 28.00 -8.40
N LYS A 208 -2.69 27.07 -8.28
CA LYS A 208 -3.51 26.83 -7.09
C LYS A 208 -3.88 25.35 -7.03
N ARG A 209 -2.97 24.54 -6.47
CA ARG A 209 -3.13 23.09 -6.44
C ARG A 209 -4.11 22.64 -5.37
N ALA A 210 -4.82 21.53 -5.61
CA ALA A 210 -5.75 20.94 -4.64
C ALA A 210 -5.04 20.36 -3.40
N ALA A 211 -3.79 19.90 -3.59
CA ALA A 211 -2.94 19.41 -2.53
C ALA A 211 -1.45 19.62 -2.85
N TYR A 212 -0.60 19.43 -1.85
CA TYR A 212 0.85 19.65 -1.90
C TYR A 212 1.58 18.51 -1.21
N PHE A 213 2.63 17.99 -1.83
CA PHE A 213 3.49 16.94 -1.29
C PHE A 213 4.67 17.53 -0.51
N ILE A 214 5.07 16.83 0.53
CA ILE A 214 6.27 17.09 1.34
C ILE A 214 6.86 15.73 1.72
N THR A 215 8.19 15.62 1.77
CA THR A 215 8.87 14.46 2.35
C THR A 215 9.77 14.90 3.48
N PHE A 216 9.94 14.02 4.46
CA PHE A 216 10.80 14.25 5.60
C PHE A 216 11.73 13.05 5.81
N GLU A 217 12.91 13.34 6.35
CA GLU A 217 13.82 12.36 6.93
C GLU A 217 13.15 11.61 8.11
N PRO A 218 13.77 10.54 8.63
CA PRO A 218 13.30 9.89 9.85
C PRO A 218 12.97 10.90 10.97
N PHE A 219 11.85 10.70 11.65
CA PHE A 219 11.42 11.56 12.77
C PHE A 219 12.26 11.38 14.03
N VAL A 220 13.08 10.33 14.04
CA VAL A 220 14.02 10.04 15.11
C VAL A 220 15.44 9.87 14.56
N VAL A 221 16.42 10.29 15.35
CA VAL A 221 17.83 10.21 15.02
C VAL A 221 18.29 8.76 15.10
N ILE A 222 18.97 8.31 14.05
CA ILE A 222 19.54 6.96 13.97
C ILE A 222 21.05 7.05 14.12
N ASP A 223 21.60 6.23 15.01
CA ASP A 223 23.04 6.10 15.17
C ASP A 223 23.62 5.44 13.90
N PRO A 224 24.57 6.08 13.21
CA PRO A 224 25.08 5.57 11.94
C PRO A 224 25.89 4.28 12.07
N ALA A 225 26.46 3.99 13.24
CA ALA A 225 27.26 2.79 13.51
C ALA A 225 26.38 1.59 13.89
N THR A 226 25.40 1.79 14.78
CA THR A 226 24.53 0.70 15.26
C THR A 226 23.28 0.50 14.41
N LYS A 227 22.88 1.52 13.63
CA LYS A 227 21.60 1.58 12.90
C LYS A 227 20.38 1.52 13.83
N LEU A 228 20.56 1.84 15.11
CA LEU A 228 19.49 1.89 16.12
C LEU A 228 19.10 3.33 16.44
N PRO A 229 17.90 3.54 17.03
CA PRO A 229 17.45 4.87 17.39
C PRO A 229 18.25 5.42 18.58
N VAL A 230 18.68 6.68 18.48
CA VAL A 230 19.35 7.38 19.59
C VAL A 230 18.30 7.78 20.62
N LYS A 231 18.48 7.30 21.85
CA LYS A 231 17.66 7.65 23.01
C LYS A 231 18.51 8.34 24.06
N VAL A 232 18.05 9.49 24.55
CA VAL A 232 18.65 10.21 25.70
C VAL A 232 17.64 10.15 26.83
N ASP A 233 18.06 9.62 27.99
CA ASP A 233 17.18 9.37 29.14
C ASP A 233 15.92 8.56 28.81
N GLY A 234 16.06 7.62 27.86
CA GLY A 234 14.97 6.75 27.40
C GLY A 234 14.03 7.39 26.36
N ALA A 235 14.21 8.67 26.01
CA ALA A 235 13.40 9.37 25.02
C ALA A 235 14.12 9.48 23.68
N TYR A 236 13.38 9.26 22.58
CA TYR A 236 13.89 9.50 21.23
C TYR A 236 14.30 10.97 21.04
N GLN A 237 15.25 11.17 20.14
CA GLN A 237 15.66 12.48 19.65
C GLN A 237 15.27 12.62 18.19
N GLY A 238 14.96 13.82 17.70
CA GLY A 238 14.73 14.09 16.27
C GLY A 238 13.71 15.18 15.99
N ASP A 239 13.84 15.77 14.81
CA ASP A 239 13.01 16.88 14.31
C ASP A 239 12.36 16.58 12.95
N GLY A 240 12.78 15.51 12.25
CA GLY A 240 12.23 15.13 10.94
C GLY A 240 12.44 16.24 9.91
N ARG A 241 13.68 16.44 9.48
CA ARG A 241 14.05 17.49 8.52
C ARG A 241 13.44 17.24 7.14
N LEU A 242 13.19 18.31 6.39
CA LEU A 242 12.74 18.21 5.01
C LEU A 242 13.69 17.33 4.19
N SER A 243 13.12 16.38 3.45
CA SER A 243 13.78 15.62 2.41
C SER A 243 13.29 16.07 1.03
N PHE A 244 14.08 15.81 0.01
CA PHE A 244 13.71 16.04 -1.40
C PHE A 244 13.16 14.79 -2.07
N LYS A 245 13.31 13.64 -1.40
CA LYS A 245 13.07 12.32 -1.96
C LYS A 245 12.42 11.38 -0.96
N LEU A 246 11.88 10.30 -1.47
CA LEU A 246 11.42 9.13 -0.72
C LEU A 246 12.15 7.91 -1.28
N GLY A 247 12.67 7.06 -0.39
CA GLY A 247 13.15 5.73 -0.80
C GLY A 247 11.95 4.81 -0.98
N ALA A 248 11.81 4.20 -2.14
CA ALA A 248 10.75 3.23 -2.39
C ALA A 248 11.19 2.13 -3.35
N THR A 249 10.46 1.02 -3.30
CA THR A 249 10.64 -0.16 -4.15
C THR A 249 9.46 -0.29 -5.12
N PHE A 250 9.00 0.83 -5.68
CA PHE A 250 7.83 0.83 -6.56
C PHE A 250 8.15 0.13 -7.88
N ASP A 251 9.20 0.57 -8.57
CA ASP A 251 9.49 0.22 -9.96
C ASP A 251 10.92 0.62 -10.39
N GLU A 252 11.89 0.31 -9.54
CA GLU A 252 13.31 0.72 -9.68
C GLU A 252 13.88 0.43 -11.08
N PHE A 253 14.82 1.28 -11.52
CA PHE A 253 15.38 1.28 -12.89
C PHE A 253 16.15 0.01 -13.26
N ASP A 254 16.41 -0.87 -12.30
CA ASP A 254 16.99 -2.21 -12.50
C ASP A 254 16.33 -3.23 -11.58
N ARG A 255 15.03 -3.09 -11.27
CA ARG A 255 14.33 -4.07 -10.42
C ARG A 255 14.16 -5.38 -11.19
N ASP A 256 15.13 -6.25 -11.00
CA ASP A 256 14.90 -7.68 -11.16
C ASP A 256 14.23 -8.19 -9.87
N PRO A 257 13.00 -8.74 -9.94
CA PRO A 257 12.28 -9.26 -8.78
C PRO A 257 13.06 -10.34 -8.02
N GLU A 258 14.11 -10.93 -8.61
CA GLU A 258 14.98 -11.92 -7.98
C GLU A 258 16.25 -11.32 -7.36
N THR A 259 16.81 -10.21 -7.88
CA THR A 259 18.04 -9.59 -7.32
C THR A 259 17.79 -8.44 -6.36
N ASN A 260 16.61 -7.81 -6.45
CA ASN A 260 16.07 -6.89 -5.46
C ASN A 260 17.08 -5.81 -5.03
N LEU A 261 17.59 -5.03 -6.00
CA LEU A 261 18.75 -4.11 -5.87
C LEU A 261 18.57 -2.93 -4.88
N GLY A 262 17.47 -2.87 -4.14
CA GLY A 262 17.26 -1.95 -3.02
C GLY A 262 16.65 -0.61 -3.41
N ALA A 263 15.97 0.02 -2.45
CA ALA A 263 15.14 1.22 -2.64
C ALA A 263 15.76 2.28 -3.57
N SER A 264 15.00 2.69 -4.59
CA SER A 264 15.33 3.87 -5.42
C SER A 264 14.87 5.18 -4.79
N ASP A 265 15.55 6.25 -5.17
CA ASP A 265 15.20 7.62 -4.78
C ASP A 265 14.14 8.21 -5.72
N TYR A 266 12.98 8.55 -5.17
CA TYR A 266 11.89 9.19 -5.90
C TYR A 266 11.68 10.62 -5.38
N PHE A 267 11.92 11.62 -6.23
CA PHE A 267 11.90 13.03 -5.89
C PHE A 267 10.51 13.64 -6.03
N VAL A 268 10.16 14.51 -5.09
CA VAL A 268 8.92 15.31 -5.19
C VAL A 268 9.08 16.45 -6.18
N PRO A 269 7.99 16.99 -6.76
CA PRO A 269 6.63 16.46 -6.69
C PRO A 269 6.40 15.36 -7.73
N ASP A 270 7.28 15.21 -8.72
CA ASP A 270 7.02 14.45 -9.94
C ASP A 270 6.65 12.99 -9.63
N ALA A 271 7.42 12.31 -8.78
CA ALA A 271 7.13 10.92 -8.42
C ALA A 271 5.77 10.77 -7.71
N CYS A 272 5.46 11.69 -6.80
CA CYS A 272 4.17 11.68 -6.09
C CYS A 272 3.01 12.00 -7.02
N GLU A 273 3.18 12.96 -7.94
CA GLU A 273 2.15 13.37 -8.91
C GLU A 273 1.69 12.20 -9.79
N ASN A 274 2.61 11.31 -10.19
CA ASN A 274 2.26 10.11 -10.98
C ASN A 274 1.22 9.21 -10.29
N CYS A 275 1.33 9.00 -8.98
CA CYS A 275 0.40 8.16 -8.22
C CYS A 275 -0.84 8.90 -7.72
N HIS A 276 -0.79 10.23 -7.68
CA HIS A 276 -1.78 11.07 -7.04
C HIS A 276 -2.57 11.95 -8.03
N GLY A 277 -2.62 11.60 -9.32
CA GLY A 277 -3.53 12.23 -10.29
C GLY A 277 -2.96 13.43 -11.05
N GLY A 278 -1.64 13.62 -11.04
CA GLY A 278 -0.95 14.67 -11.78
C GLY A 278 -1.12 16.07 -11.17
N ARG A 279 -0.65 17.10 -11.89
CA ARG A 279 -0.49 18.48 -11.36
C ARG A 279 -1.77 19.23 -11.03
N THR A 280 -2.88 18.92 -11.70
CA THR A 280 -4.13 19.69 -11.60
C THR A 280 -5.25 18.97 -10.86
N ALA A 281 -5.16 17.65 -10.75
CA ALA A 281 -6.16 16.77 -10.15
C ALA A 281 -5.55 15.97 -8.98
N ILE A 282 -4.68 16.62 -8.20
CA ILE A 282 -3.99 15.99 -7.08
C ILE A 282 -5.02 15.46 -6.08
N LYS A 283 -4.92 14.16 -5.77
CA LYS A 283 -5.86 13.43 -4.92
C LYS A 283 -5.18 12.74 -3.74
N ILE A 284 -5.96 12.45 -2.71
CA ILE A 284 -5.61 11.48 -1.67
C ILE A 284 -5.99 10.08 -2.14
N ASN A 285 -5.11 9.11 -1.91
CA ASN A 285 -5.44 7.71 -2.09
C ASN A 285 -6.22 7.20 -0.86
N PHE A 286 -7.29 6.46 -1.10
CA PHE A 286 -8.01 5.78 -0.03
C PHE A 286 -7.19 4.59 0.50
N LEU A 287 -7.53 4.14 1.71
CA LEU A 287 -6.95 2.99 2.38
C LEU A 287 -7.85 1.78 2.11
N ASP A 288 -7.39 0.87 1.26
CA ASP A 288 -8.10 -0.36 0.88
C ASP A 288 -7.72 -1.49 1.84
N THR A 289 -8.49 -1.65 2.92
CA THR A 289 -8.25 -2.72 3.90
C THR A 289 -8.43 -4.09 3.29
N ASP A 290 -9.38 -4.25 2.37
CA ASP A 290 -9.69 -5.56 1.80
C ASP A 290 -8.52 -6.06 0.95
N HIS A 291 -7.86 -5.19 0.21
CA HIS A 291 -6.61 -5.55 -0.45
C HIS A 291 -5.55 -5.98 0.56
N TRP A 292 -5.46 -5.40 1.77
CA TRP A 292 -4.51 -5.89 2.78
C TRP A 292 -4.86 -7.30 3.24
N PHE A 293 -6.15 -7.58 3.47
CA PHE A 293 -6.63 -8.92 3.80
C PHE A 293 -6.40 -9.92 2.68
N ASP A 294 -6.62 -9.58 1.40
CA ASP A 294 -6.39 -10.49 0.28
C ASP A 294 -4.97 -11.04 0.19
N ARG A 295 -3.97 -10.26 0.65
CA ARG A 295 -2.56 -10.65 0.60
C ARG A 295 -2.17 -11.61 1.72
N VAL A 296 -2.97 -11.70 2.78
CA VAL A 296 -2.66 -12.48 3.98
C VAL A 296 -3.67 -13.59 4.22
N PHE A 297 -4.96 -13.31 3.98
CA PHE A 297 -6.09 -14.20 4.14
C PHE A 297 -6.93 -14.21 2.84
N PRO A 298 -6.38 -14.73 1.74
CA PRO A 298 -7.03 -14.73 0.44
C PRO A 298 -8.40 -15.43 0.52
N ASN A 299 -9.45 -14.72 0.12
CA ASN A 299 -10.80 -15.29 0.00
C ASN A 299 -11.42 -14.87 -1.33
N TYR A 300 -11.22 -15.72 -2.34
CA TYR A 300 -11.73 -15.47 -3.69
C TYR A 300 -12.98 -16.30 -4.01
N GLY A 301 -13.45 -17.14 -3.07
CA GLY A 301 -14.60 -18.03 -3.31
C GLY A 301 -14.37 -19.05 -4.44
N LEU A 302 -13.10 -19.41 -4.68
CA LEU A 302 -12.66 -20.36 -5.69
C LEU A 302 -12.08 -21.61 -5.02
N ALA A 303 -12.41 -22.78 -5.56
CA ALA A 303 -12.08 -24.06 -4.92
C ALA A 303 -10.65 -24.54 -5.19
N ALA A 304 -10.00 -24.09 -6.27
CA ALA A 304 -8.66 -24.56 -6.61
C ALA A 304 -7.61 -24.00 -5.62
N PRO A 305 -6.68 -24.82 -5.10
CA PRO A 305 -5.73 -24.41 -4.05
C PRO A 305 -4.91 -23.16 -4.38
N LYS A 306 -4.55 -22.95 -5.64
CA LYS A 306 -3.79 -21.76 -6.10
C LYS A 306 -4.47 -20.43 -5.74
N PHE A 307 -5.80 -20.43 -5.65
CA PHE A 307 -6.58 -19.24 -5.29
C PHE A 307 -6.63 -18.96 -3.78
N SER A 308 -6.05 -19.84 -2.96
CA SER A 308 -5.89 -19.66 -1.52
C SER A 308 -4.44 -19.39 -1.10
N GLU A 309 -3.55 -19.14 -2.06
CA GLU A 309 -2.14 -18.84 -1.77
C GLU A 309 -1.99 -17.47 -1.12
N GLU A 310 -1.33 -17.41 0.03
CA GLU A 310 -1.02 -16.17 0.75
C GLU A 310 0.22 -15.53 0.14
N ASP A 311 0.31 -14.20 0.10
CA ASP A 311 1.54 -13.50 -0.31
C ASP A 311 2.49 -13.28 0.88
N PHE A 312 1.96 -13.30 2.10
CA PHE A 312 2.69 -13.03 3.34
C PHE A 312 2.32 -14.05 4.43
N THR A 313 2.78 -15.30 4.27
CA THR A 313 2.43 -16.39 5.19
C THR A 313 2.83 -16.15 6.64
N GLY A 314 3.95 -15.45 6.86
CA GLY A 314 4.36 -15.01 8.20
C GLY A 314 3.33 -14.09 8.87
N MET A 315 2.68 -13.21 8.09
CA MET A 315 1.67 -12.28 8.62
C MET A 315 0.38 -12.98 9.03
N ALA A 316 0.00 -14.07 8.37
CA ALA A 316 -1.21 -14.83 8.73
C ALA A 316 -1.12 -15.40 10.15
N SER A 317 0.11 -15.62 10.64
CA SER A 317 0.42 -16.12 11.98
C SER A 317 0.90 -15.04 12.95
N SER A 318 0.88 -13.76 12.56
CA SER A 318 1.40 -12.66 13.38
C SER A 318 0.56 -12.47 14.64
N PRO A 319 1.18 -12.13 15.79
CA PRO A 319 0.43 -11.69 16.97
C PRO A 319 -0.18 -10.29 16.79
N PHE A 320 0.15 -9.58 15.71
CA PHE A 320 -0.35 -8.26 15.38
C PHE A 320 -1.38 -8.33 14.25
N GLY A 321 -2.50 -7.61 14.41
CA GLY A 321 -3.52 -7.51 13.37
C GLY A 321 -3.02 -6.71 12.16
N LEU A 322 -3.59 -6.98 10.98
CA LEU A 322 -3.32 -6.18 9.77
C LEU A 322 -3.71 -4.71 9.98
N LEU A 323 -4.77 -4.48 10.76
CA LEU A 323 -5.05 -3.19 11.38
C LEU A 323 -4.47 -3.25 12.79
N TYR A 324 -3.22 -2.80 12.96
CA TYR A 324 -2.45 -2.98 14.19
C TYR A 324 -3.22 -2.46 15.41
N ASP A 325 -3.81 -1.26 15.30
CA ASP A 325 -4.58 -0.65 16.38
C ASP A 325 -5.88 -1.41 16.73
N GLY A 326 -6.35 -2.27 15.82
CA GLY A 326 -7.54 -3.09 15.98
C GLY A 326 -7.30 -4.45 16.65
N GLY A 327 -6.05 -4.90 16.76
CA GLY A 327 -5.72 -6.25 17.20
C GLY A 327 -6.08 -7.33 16.18
N THR A 328 -5.89 -8.60 16.55
CA THR A 328 -6.12 -9.77 15.67
C THR A 328 -7.57 -10.24 15.63
N ASP A 329 -8.36 -9.97 16.67
CA ASP A 329 -9.77 -10.35 16.73
C ASP A 329 -10.67 -9.26 16.12
N LEU A 330 -11.14 -9.56 14.90
CA LEU A 330 -11.97 -8.68 14.08
C LEU A 330 -13.35 -8.38 14.71
N THR A 331 -13.76 -9.14 15.73
CA THR A 331 -15.07 -8.98 16.37
C THR A 331 -15.06 -7.98 17.52
N THR A 332 -13.87 -7.56 17.97
CA THR A 332 -13.71 -6.72 19.15
C THR A 332 -14.19 -5.27 18.93
N PRO A 333 -14.61 -4.57 20.00
CA PRO A 333 -14.85 -3.13 19.94
C PRO A 333 -13.62 -2.33 19.49
N GLN A 334 -12.42 -2.81 19.82
CA GLN A 334 -11.15 -2.20 19.42
C GLN A 334 -10.95 -2.25 17.90
N PHE A 335 -11.17 -3.42 17.28
CA PHE A 335 -11.10 -3.55 15.83
C PHE A 335 -12.10 -2.64 15.13
N LYS A 336 -13.35 -2.61 15.61
CA LYS A 336 -14.39 -1.72 15.09
C LYS A 336 -13.97 -0.25 15.17
N ALA A 337 -13.47 0.20 16.32
CA ALA A 337 -13.02 1.58 16.50
C ALA A 337 -11.86 1.94 15.54
N ALA A 338 -10.89 1.04 15.36
CA ALA A 338 -9.80 1.23 14.41
C ALA A 338 -10.30 1.27 12.95
N PHE A 339 -11.25 0.40 12.60
CA PHE A 339 -11.86 0.36 11.27
C PHE A 339 -12.69 1.63 10.98
N ASP A 340 -13.39 2.17 11.99
CA ASP A 340 -14.09 3.45 11.91
C ASP A 340 -13.13 4.60 11.55
N VAL A 341 -11.89 4.59 12.06
CA VAL A 341 -10.87 5.57 11.68
C VAL A 341 -10.54 5.45 10.18
N ILE A 342 -10.39 4.22 9.65
CA ILE A 342 -10.22 4.00 8.20
C ILE A 342 -11.40 4.56 7.41
N ARG A 343 -12.65 4.30 7.84
CA ARG A 343 -13.84 4.88 7.18
C ARG A 343 -13.80 6.41 7.13
N LYS A 344 -13.34 7.05 8.21
CA LYS A 344 -13.20 8.51 8.26
C LYS A 344 -12.08 9.03 7.34
N PHE A 345 -10.95 8.33 7.25
CA PHE A 345 -9.90 8.62 6.25
C PHE A 345 -10.45 8.53 4.83
N ASN A 346 -11.15 7.45 4.50
CA ASN A 346 -11.69 7.21 3.16
C ASN A 346 -12.81 8.21 2.82
N THR A 347 -13.63 8.60 3.80
CA THR A 347 -14.62 9.69 3.64
C THR A 347 -13.93 11.01 3.30
N GLY A 348 -12.84 11.35 4.00
CA GLY A 348 -12.02 12.52 3.70
C GLY A 348 -11.39 12.47 2.31
N ALA A 349 -10.91 11.30 1.89
CA ALA A 349 -10.37 11.09 0.55
C ALA A 349 -11.44 11.31 -0.53
N VAL A 350 -12.66 10.78 -0.37
CA VAL A 350 -13.77 11.02 -1.32
C VAL A 350 -14.12 12.51 -1.40
N ALA A 351 -14.19 13.19 -0.26
CA ALA A 351 -14.49 14.63 -0.21
C ALA A 351 -13.42 15.45 -0.95
N GLN A 352 -12.13 15.21 -0.66
CA GLN A 352 -11.03 15.91 -1.31
C GLN A 352 -10.94 15.59 -2.81
N ASN A 353 -11.15 14.32 -3.20
CA ASN A 353 -11.09 13.89 -4.59
C ASN A 353 -12.25 14.46 -5.42
N THR A 354 -13.42 14.62 -4.80
CA THR A 354 -14.59 15.28 -5.40
C THR A 354 -14.30 16.75 -5.64
N ASP A 355 -13.77 17.44 -4.63
CA ASP A 355 -13.44 18.86 -4.72
C ASP A 355 -12.31 19.13 -5.72
N ALA A 356 -11.30 18.26 -5.76
CA ALA A 356 -10.18 18.33 -6.71
C ALA A 356 -10.60 18.14 -8.18
N GLY A 357 -11.83 17.67 -8.45
CA GLY A 357 -12.26 17.26 -9.79
C GLY A 357 -11.41 16.10 -10.34
N SER A 358 -10.90 15.24 -9.45
CA SER A 358 -9.97 14.17 -9.82
C SER A 358 -10.64 13.04 -10.63
N GLN A 359 -9.81 12.25 -11.33
CA GLN A 359 -10.22 11.16 -12.22
C GLN A 359 -11.31 10.26 -11.60
N PRO A 360 -12.29 9.77 -12.39
CA PRO A 360 -13.48 9.12 -11.86
C PRO A 360 -13.15 7.87 -11.04
N PHE A 361 -12.21 7.03 -11.48
CA PHE A 361 -12.13 5.67 -10.94
C PHE A 361 -11.60 5.57 -9.50
N GLN A 362 -10.64 6.40 -9.05
CA GLN A 362 -10.14 6.29 -7.67
C GLN A 362 -11.15 6.83 -6.66
N LYS A 363 -11.86 7.90 -7.04
CA LYS A 363 -13.00 8.39 -6.27
C LYS A 363 -14.08 7.30 -6.20
N LEU A 364 -14.46 6.73 -7.35
CA LEU A 364 -15.47 5.67 -7.42
C LEU A 364 -15.07 4.43 -6.61
N ALA A 365 -13.79 4.05 -6.64
CA ALA A 365 -13.27 2.96 -5.82
C ALA A 365 -13.42 3.24 -4.32
N ALA A 366 -13.09 4.46 -3.87
CA ALA A 366 -13.26 4.86 -2.49
C ALA A 366 -14.74 4.95 -2.07
N GLU A 367 -15.62 5.45 -2.95
CA GLU A 367 -17.07 5.45 -2.74
C GLU A 367 -17.63 4.02 -2.66
N ARG A 368 -17.16 3.12 -3.53
CA ARG A 368 -17.54 1.71 -3.52
C ARG A 368 -17.09 1.02 -2.23
N TRP A 369 -15.86 1.26 -1.81
CA TRP A 369 -15.35 0.75 -0.54
C TRP A 369 -16.21 1.25 0.63
N LEU A 370 -16.51 2.55 0.71
CA LEU A 370 -17.36 3.11 1.76
C LEU A 370 -18.78 2.52 1.73
N GLN A 371 -19.35 2.29 0.54
CA GLN A 371 -20.66 1.65 0.38
C GLN A 371 -20.67 0.22 0.92
N LEU A 372 -19.64 -0.57 0.58
CA LEU A 372 -19.50 -1.95 1.01
C LEU A 372 -19.31 -2.06 2.53
N HIS A 373 -18.63 -1.09 3.14
CA HIS A 373 -18.33 -1.06 4.56
C HIS A 373 -19.26 -0.17 5.40
N GLN A 374 -20.46 0.13 4.89
CA GLN A 374 -21.50 0.71 5.74
C GLN A 374 -21.94 -0.29 6.81
N PRO A 375 -22.35 0.16 8.01
CA PRO A 375 -22.84 -0.74 9.06
C PRO A 375 -23.99 -1.66 8.63
N THR A 376 -24.76 -1.27 7.62
CA THR A 376 -25.89 -2.04 7.06
C THR A 376 -25.50 -2.98 5.93
N ALA A 377 -24.24 -2.96 5.49
CA ALA A 377 -23.69 -3.82 4.44
C ALA A 377 -22.74 -4.84 5.09
N SER A 378 -21.44 -4.81 4.76
CA SER A 378 -20.44 -5.70 5.33
C SER A 378 -19.83 -5.16 6.63
N ALA A 379 -20.14 -3.92 7.02
CA ALA A 379 -19.55 -3.25 8.17
C ALA A 379 -18.01 -3.28 8.15
N GLU A 380 -17.37 -4.05 9.02
CA GLU A 380 -15.92 -4.19 9.13
C GLU A 380 -15.38 -5.48 8.47
N ALA A 381 -16.26 -6.31 7.91
CA ALA A 381 -15.90 -7.61 7.39
C ALA A 381 -15.20 -7.44 6.05
N HIS A 382 -14.14 -8.24 5.85
CA HIS A 382 -13.44 -8.34 4.58
C HIS A 382 -14.41 -8.67 3.44
N VAL A 383 -14.43 -7.85 2.39
CA VAL A 383 -15.25 -8.07 1.19
C VAL A 383 -14.40 -8.70 0.10
N PRO A 384 -14.79 -9.83 -0.51
CA PRO A 384 -13.97 -10.49 -1.52
C PRO A 384 -13.84 -9.65 -2.81
N PRO A 385 -12.73 -9.78 -3.57
CA PRO A 385 -12.45 -8.93 -4.74
C PRO A 385 -13.56 -8.86 -5.80
N ILE A 386 -14.26 -9.98 -6.03
CA ILE A 386 -15.35 -10.05 -7.01
C ILE A 386 -16.51 -9.09 -6.69
N ASP A 387 -16.75 -8.79 -5.41
CA ASP A 387 -17.84 -7.93 -4.95
C ASP A 387 -17.44 -6.44 -4.92
N ARG A 388 -16.16 -6.13 -5.15
CA ARG A 388 -15.63 -4.76 -5.15
C ARG A 388 -15.81 -4.03 -6.48
N GLY A 389 -16.41 -4.68 -7.47
CA GLY A 389 -16.70 -4.10 -8.77
C GLY A 389 -17.48 -2.78 -8.68
N PHE A 390 -17.15 -1.84 -9.56
CA PHE A 390 -17.85 -0.56 -9.73
C PHE A 390 -17.83 -0.12 -11.20
N GLY A 391 -18.56 0.95 -11.53
CA GLY A 391 -18.74 1.41 -12.91
C GLY A 391 -20.02 0.88 -13.55
N THR A 392 -20.12 0.95 -14.88
CA THR A 392 -21.30 0.55 -15.64
C THR A 392 -21.35 -0.95 -15.93
N GLY A 393 -20.20 -1.56 -16.25
CA GLY A 393 -20.00 -3.00 -16.24
C GLY A 393 -19.36 -3.43 -14.92
N THR A 394 -20.04 -4.29 -14.16
CA THR A 394 -19.45 -4.91 -12.97
C THR A 394 -19.05 -6.35 -13.27
N TRP A 395 -18.07 -6.84 -12.53
CA TRP A 395 -17.75 -8.27 -12.51
C TRP A 395 -18.95 -9.09 -12.03
N SER A 396 -19.15 -10.28 -12.61
CA SER A 396 -20.25 -11.19 -12.29
C SER A 396 -19.78 -12.30 -11.36
N ALA A 397 -20.24 -12.30 -10.11
CA ALA A 397 -20.00 -13.40 -9.18
C ALA A 397 -20.65 -14.74 -9.63
N ALA A 398 -21.58 -14.70 -10.60
CA ALA A 398 -22.17 -15.90 -11.20
C ALA A 398 -21.27 -16.53 -12.27
N THR A 399 -20.26 -15.80 -12.78
CA THR A 399 -19.36 -16.27 -13.83
C THR A 399 -18.04 -16.71 -13.19
N ALA A 400 -17.71 -18.00 -13.28
CA ALA A 400 -16.46 -18.52 -12.72
C ALA A 400 -15.23 -17.80 -13.32
N GLY A 401 -15.22 -17.56 -14.63
CA GLY A 401 -14.15 -16.85 -15.31
C GLY A 401 -13.93 -15.41 -14.81
N ASP A 402 -14.98 -14.70 -14.40
CA ASP A 402 -14.82 -13.36 -13.82
C ASP A 402 -14.14 -13.42 -12.45
N LYS A 403 -14.48 -14.42 -11.62
CA LYS A 403 -13.81 -14.62 -10.31
C LYS A 403 -12.33 -14.93 -10.49
N GLU A 404 -12.01 -15.82 -11.41
CA GLU A 404 -10.64 -16.23 -11.71
C GLU A 404 -9.83 -15.06 -12.29
N LEU A 405 -10.41 -14.31 -13.23
CA LEU A 405 -9.76 -13.15 -13.83
C LEU A 405 -9.53 -12.03 -12.80
N VAL A 406 -10.52 -11.73 -11.97
CA VAL A 406 -10.38 -10.74 -10.88
C VAL A 406 -9.33 -11.17 -9.87
N TYR A 407 -9.20 -12.46 -9.57
CA TYR A 407 -8.10 -12.96 -8.75
C TYR A 407 -6.73 -12.57 -9.33
N TYR A 408 -6.50 -12.87 -10.61
CA TYR A 408 -5.22 -12.56 -11.25
C TYR A 408 -4.96 -11.05 -11.31
N LEU A 409 -5.98 -10.25 -11.66
CA LEU A 409 -5.86 -8.80 -11.70
C LEU A 409 -5.59 -8.21 -10.30
N ASN A 410 -6.28 -8.69 -9.26
CA ASN A 410 -6.07 -8.23 -7.90
C ASN A 410 -4.67 -8.62 -7.38
N ARG A 411 -4.25 -9.85 -7.64
CA ARG A 411 -2.98 -10.38 -7.12
C ARG A 411 -1.74 -9.82 -7.83
N TYR A 412 -1.82 -9.60 -9.14
CA TYR A 412 -0.65 -9.23 -9.95
C TYR A 412 -0.73 -7.78 -10.44
N CYS A 413 -1.92 -7.24 -10.75
CA CYS A 413 -2.04 -5.91 -11.37
C CYS A 413 -2.38 -4.79 -10.36
N TYR A 414 -3.01 -5.09 -9.23
CA TYR A 414 -3.57 -4.09 -8.30
C TYR A 414 -2.54 -3.08 -7.77
N ARG A 415 -1.31 -3.50 -7.45
CA ARG A 415 -0.26 -2.61 -6.88
C ARG A 415 -0.10 -1.32 -7.68
N CYS A 416 -0.16 -1.44 -9.00
CA CYS A 416 -0.03 -0.37 -9.98
C CYS A 416 -1.39 0.18 -10.43
N HIS A 417 -2.34 -0.71 -10.66
CA HIS A 417 -3.66 -0.43 -11.22
C HIS A 417 -4.75 -0.33 -10.16
N SER A 418 -4.43 0.20 -8.98
CA SER A 418 -5.39 0.66 -7.96
C SER A 418 -5.43 2.19 -7.87
N SER A 419 -4.33 2.85 -8.23
CA SER A 419 -4.08 4.25 -7.91
C SER A 419 -3.60 5.10 -9.08
N VAL A 420 -3.02 4.49 -10.14
CA VAL A 420 -2.33 5.22 -11.22
C VAL A 420 -3.19 5.40 -12.47
N ARG A 421 -3.47 4.35 -13.25
CA ARG A 421 -4.08 4.48 -14.60
C ARG A 421 -5.55 4.07 -14.71
N TYR A 422 -5.93 2.98 -14.05
CA TYR A 422 -7.29 2.46 -13.94
C TYR A 422 -7.38 1.64 -12.66
N ASN A 423 -8.58 1.19 -12.29
CA ASN A 423 -8.79 0.25 -11.19
C ASN A 423 -9.10 -1.15 -11.75
N VAL A 424 -8.47 -2.19 -11.22
CA VAL A 424 -8.77 -3.58 -11.61
C VAL A 424 -10.21 -4.02 -11.33
N PHE A 425 -10.92 -3.32 -10.44
CA PHE A 425 -12.34 -3.56 -10.15
C PHE A 425 -13.31 -2.80 -11.08
N ASP A 426 -12.80 -1.95 -11.97
CA ASP A 426 -13.58 -1.33 -13.04
C ASP A 426 -13.47 -2.20 -14.31
N ARG A 427 -14.47 -3.07 -14.51
CA ARG A 427 -14.46 -4.08 -15.59
C ARG A 427 -14.33 -3.42 -16.98
N ASP A 428 -15.03 -2.32 -17.22
CA ASP A 428 -15.00 -1.63 -18.51
C ASP A 428 -13.61 -1.02 -18.76
N ALA A 429 -12.96 -0.49 -17.71
CA ALA A 429 -11.60 0.02 -17.82
C ALA A 429 -10.57 -1.09 -18.07
N VAL A 430 -10.77 -2.29 -17.53
CA VAL A 430 -9.97 -3.48 -17.86
C VAL A 430 -10.21 -3.91 -19.30
N LEU A 431 -11.47 -3.99 -19.75
CA LEU A 431 -11.84 -4.37 -21.12
C LEU A 431 -11.16 -3.47 -22.14
N GLY A 432 -11.23 -2.15 -21.94
CA GLY A 432 -10.60 -1.17 -22.83
C GLY A 432 -9.07 -1.26 -22.91
N ARG A 433 -8.44 -2.07 -22.05
CA ARG A 433 -6.98 -2.33 -22.02
C ARG A 433 -6.61 -3.79 -22.25
N ALA A 434 -7.60 -4.69 -22.36
CA ALA A 434 -7.38 -6.13 -22.43
C ALA A 434 -6.41 -6.50 -23.55
N GLY A 435 -6.58 -5.94 -24.76
CA GLY A 435 -5.68 -6.18 -25.88
C GLY A 435 -4.23 -5.75 -25.67
N GLY A 436 -3.95 -4.82 -24.74
CA GLY A 436 -2.60 -4.35 -24.42
C GLY A 436 -1.89 -5.17 -23.34
N ILE A 437 -2.62 -5.90 -22.50
CA ILE A 437 -2.06 -6.62 -21.34
C ILE A 437 -1.16 -7.80 -21.77
N PRO A 438 -1.52 -8.64 -22.76
CA PRO A 438 -0.66 -9.75 -23.20
C PRO A 438 0.75 -9.30 -23.59
N PHE A 439 0.85 -8.19 -24.32
CA PHE A 439 2.12 -7.60 -24.73
C PHE A 439 2.98 -7.11 -23.56
N ARG A 440 2.43 -7.00 -22.36
CA ARG A 440 3.17 -6.55 -21.17
C ARG A 440 3.51 -7.71 -20.25
N VAL A 441 2.64 -8.71 -20.13
CA VAL A 441 2.89 -9.88 -19.27
C VAL A 441 3.77 -10.93 -19.94
N LEU A 442 3.89 -10.90 -21.27
CA LEU A 442 4.76 -11.79 -22.06
C LEU A 442 6.07 -11.15 -22.48
N ASP A 443 6.24 -9.83 -22.33
CA ASP A 443 7.44 -9.15 -22.81
C ASP A 443 8.62 -9.35 -21.86
N ILE A 444 9.38 -10.41 -22.15
CA ILE A 444 10.63 -10.75 -21.46
C ILE A 444 11.84 -10.00 -22.03
N ASN A 445 11.69 -9.39 -23.20
CA ASN A 445 12.80 -8.80 -23.95
C ASN A 445 12.95 -7.31 -23.62
N ASP A 446 11.86 -6.66 -23.21
CA ASP A 446 11.87 -5.29 -22.71
C ASP A 446 11.20 -5.21 -21.33
N ALA A 447 12.05 -5.27 -20.30
CA ALA A 447 11.70 -5.00 -18.93
C ALA A 447 10.93 -3.70 -18.69
N ALA A 448 11.04 -2.72 -19.59
CA ALA A 448 10.26 -1.49 -19.57
C ALA A 448 8.76 -1.70 -19.63
N PHE A 449 8.34 -2.80 -20.26
CA PHE A 449 6.95 -3.11 -20.51
C PHE A 449 6.43 -4.25 -19.66
N TRP A 450 7.31 -4.94 -18.93
CA TRP A 450 6.97 -6.09 -18.10
C TRP A 450 5.90 -5.76 -17.04
N MET A 451 4.92 -6.64 -16.92
CA MET A 451 4.00 -6.69 -15.79
C MET A 451 3.85 -8.12 -15.24
N PRO A 452 3.69 -8.28 -13.93
CA PRO A 452 3.65 -7.23 -12.91
C PRO A 452 5.05 -6.78 -12.47
N GLN A 453 5.16 -5.59 -11.89
CA GLN A 453 6.47 -4.96 -11.62
C GLN A 453 7.18 -5.49 -10.37
N ASP A 454 6.46 -6.17 -9.48
CA ASP A 454 6.99 -6.60 -8.18
C ASP A 454 7.17 -8.12 -8.06
N ARG A 455 6.88 -8.89 -9.10
CA ARG A 455 7.03 -10.36 -9.14
C ARG A 455 6.95 -10.89 -10.59
N ILE A 456 7.35 -12.13 -10.82
CA ILE A 456 7.00 -12.83 -12.06
C ILE A 456 5.57 -13.35 -12.00
N PHE A 457 4.86 -13.30 -13.13
CA PHE A 457 3.59 -14.00 -13.29
C PHE A 457 3.85 -15.52 -13.45
N PRO A 458 3.31 -16.40 -12.58
CA PRO A 458 3.59 -17.83 -12.67
C PRO A 458 3.19 -18.42 -14.02
N GLY A 459 4.10 -19.19 -14.63
CA GLY A 459 3.91 -19.77 -15.96
C GLY A 459 4.42 -18.91 -17.12
N LEU A 460 5.20 -17.86 -16.84
CA LEU A 460 6.01 -17.19 -17.86
C LEU A 460 7.30 -17.99 -18.08
N GLY A 461 7.55 -18.41 -19.33
CA GLY A 461 8.76 -19.13 -19.72
C GLY A 461 9.25 -18.71 -21.10
N THR A 462 10.23 -19.45 -21.63
CA THR A 462 10.74 -19.25 -22.99
C THR A 462 10.84 -20.56 -23.75
N LYS A 463 10.62 -20.51 -25.06
CA LYS A 463 10.78 -21.64 -25.98
C LYS A 463 11.47 -21.17 -27.23
N GLN A 464 12.67 -21.70 -27.47
CA GLN A 464 13.53 -21.31 -28.59
C GLN A 464 13.84 -19.80 -28.61
N GLY A 465 13.90 -19.16 -27.44
CA GLY A 465 14.18 -17.73 -27.29
C GLY A 465 12.93 -16.83 -27.37
N GLU A 466 11.76 -17.39 -27.67
CA GLU A 466 10.49 -16.65 -27.67
C GLU A 466 9.74 -16.83 -26.35
N PRO A 467 9.00 -15.81 -25.86
CA PRO A 467 8.14 -15.97 -24.70
C PRO A 467 7.09 -17.07 -24.90
N GLU A 468 6.91 -17.92 -23.90
CA GLU A 468 5.82 -18.91 -23.84
C GLU A 468 5.03 -18.72 -22.54
N SER A 469 3.72 -18.94 -22.62
CA SER A 469 2.85 -18.97 -21.44
C SER A 469 2.39 -20.40 -21.16
N SER A 470 2.44 -20.77 -19.89
CA SER A 470 1.93 -22.03 -19.33
C SER A 470 1.12 -21.75 -18.06
N GLY A 471 0.49 -22.79 -17.51
CA GLY A 471 -0.16 -22.76 -16.20
C GLY A 471 -1.07 -21.53 -15.98
N SER A 472 -0.81 -20.81 -14.88
CA SER A 472 -1.57 -19.63 -14.47
C SER A 472 -1.53 -18.48 -15.47
N LEU A 473 -0.41 -18.25 -16.16
CA LEU A 473 -0.31 -17.19 -17.16
C LEU A 473 -1.17 -17.49 -18.39
N LEU A 474 -1.11 -18.73 -18.90
CA LEU A 474 -1.95 -19.14 -20.03
C LEU A 474 -3.44 -19.04 -19.70
N GLU A 475 -3.82 -19.48 -18.49
CA GLU A 475 -5.18 -19.35 -17.99
C GLU A 475 -5.63 -17.89 -17.89
N PHE A 476 -4.81 -17.02 -17.29
CA PHE A 476 -5.06 -15.58 -17.22
C PHE A 476 -5.28 -14.97 -18.61
N LEU A 477 -4.41 -15.28 -19.57
CA LEU A 477 -4.53 -14.79 -20.95
C LEU A 477 -5.79 -15.30 -21.64
N THR A 478 -6.16 -16.56 -21.41
CA THR A 478 -7.39 -17.16 -21.95
C THR A 478 -8.64 -16.50 -21.37
N LEU A 479 -8.65 -16.25 -20.06
CA LEU A 479 -9.74 -15.53 -19.38
C LEU A 479 -9.87 -14.09 -19.88
N LEU A 480 -8.73 -13.43 -20.11
CA LEU A 480 -8.70 -12.06 -20.62
C LEU A 480 -9.16 -11.97 -22.09
N ASP A 481 -8.86 -12.97 -22.91
CA ASP A 481 -9.37 -13.08 -24.28
C ASP A 481 -10.89 -13.31 -24.29
N ALA A 482 -11.39 -14.22 -23.45
CA ALA A 482 -12.82 -14.50 -23.30
C ALA A 482 -13.66 -13.31 -22.78
N MET A 483 -13.00 -12.29 -22.22
CA MET A 483 -13.64 -11.06 -21.77
C MET A 483 -13.96 -10.08 -22.93
N GLN A 484 -13.23 -10.18 -24.05
CA GLN A 484 -13.37 -9.35 -25.27
C GLN A 484 -14.52 -9.84 -26.14
#